data_AF-A0AAI9Z6R0-F1
#
_entry.id   AF-A0AAI9Z6R0-F1
#
_cell.length_a   1.000
_cell.length_b   1.000
_cell.length_c   1.000
_cell.angle_alpha   90.00
_cell.angle_beta   90.00
_cell.angle_gamma   90.00
#
_symmetry.space_group_name_H-M   'P 1'
#
loop_
_entity.id
_entity.type
_entity.pdbx_description
1 polymer ?
#
loop_
_entity_poly.entity_id
_entity_poly.type
_entity_poly.pdbx_seq_one_letter_code
_entity_poly.pdbx_strand_id
1 'polypeptide(L)'
;MWPIIHQDILDQCDQLDGVADGILESPNLCNYKPDGLLCTATQSTGCLMSTQLETLKSINSPVLDAAGSLVYPKMQLGSEFTGAVDTYFSRGVSPVSDWYRYAIFNDSN
;
A
#
# COMPACT_ATOMS: atom_id res chain seq x y z
N MET A 1 -12.01 3.59 3.10
CA MET A 1 -10.97 3.08 4.02
C MET A 1 -9.63 3.76 3.77
N TRP A 2 -9.20 3.92 2.52
CA TRP A 2 -8.01 4.69 2.16
C TRP A 2 -7.87 6.08 2.81
N PRO A 3 -8.95 6.88 3.01
CA PRO A 3 -8.81 8.13 3.76
C PRO A 3 -8.33 7.98 5.20
N ILE A 4 -8.74 6.91 5.90
CA ILE A 4 -8.30 6.64 7.27
C ILE A 4 -6.82 6.22 7.27
N ILE A 5 -6.42 5.40 6.30
CA ILE A 5 -5.03 4.97 6.13
C ILE A 5 -4.13 6.17 5.82
N HIS A 6 -4.55 7.04 4.90
CA HIS A 6 -3.80 8.23 4.55
C HIS A 6 -3.61 9.16 5.74
N GLN A 7 -4.66 9.40 6.53
CA GLN A 7 -4.54 10.22 7.73
C GLN A 7 -3.57 9.60 8.75
N ASP A 8 -3.65 8.28 8.99
CA ASP A 8 -2.73 7.58 9.89
C ASP A 8 -1.27 7.62 9.39
N ILE A 9 -1.04 7.63 8.06
CA ILE A 9 0.28 7.86 7.48
C ILE A 9 0.78 9.28 7.79
N LEU A 10 -0.05 10.30 7.57
CA LEU A 10 0.31 11.69 7.87
C LEU A 10 0.61 11.88 9.36
N ASP A 11 -0.23 11.33 10.24
CA ASP A 11 -0.06 11.41 11.69
C ASP A 11 1.29 10.81 12.15
N GLN A 12 1.81 9.81 11.44
CA GLN A 12 3.09 9.18 11.74
C GLN A 12 4.29 9.86 11.05
N CYS A 13 4.08 10.53 9.93
CA CYS A 13 5.17 10.82 8.99
C CYS A 13 5.26 12.21 8.39
N ASP A 14 4.19 13.02 8.45
CA ASP A 14 4.15 14.38 7.90
C ASP A 14 5.28 15.24 8.49
N GLN A 15 5.39 15.27 9.82
CA GLN A 15 6.36 16.09 10.52
C GLN A 15 7.84 15.67 10.36
N LEU A 16 8.14 14.59 9.63
CA LEU A 16 9.52 14.08 9.51
C LEU A 16 10.46 15.00 8.72
N ASP A 17 9.92 15.87 7.87
CA ASP A 17 10.69 16.91 7.17
C ASP A 17 10.77 18.24 7.94
N GLY A 18 10.07 18.33 9.08
CA GLY A 18 10.06 19.49 9.98
C GLY A 18 8.85 20.41 9.83
N VAL A 19 7.92 20.12 8.91
CA VAL A 19 6.68 20.88 8.72
C VAL A 19 5.48 19.94 8.82
N ALA A 20 4.34 20.41 9.35
CA ALA A 20 3.10 19.66 9.38
C ALA A 20 2.10 20.32 8.42
N ASP A 21 2.23 20.02 7.13
CA ASP A 21 1.44 20.61 6.05
C ASP A 21 0.63 19.58 5.23
N GLY A 22 0.65 18.31 5.65
CA GLY A 22 -0.03 17.21 4.97
C GLY A 22 0.72 16.70 3.75
N ILE A 23 2.03 16.97 3.64
CA ILE A 23 2.89 16.56 2.53
C ILE A 23 4.03 15.71 3.07
N LEU A 24 4.27 14.56 2.41
CA LEU A 24 5.46 13.76 2.69
C LEU A 24 6.59 14.18 1.75
N GLU A 25 7.43 15.15 2.14
CA GLU A 25 8.54 15.63 1.30
C GLU A 25 9.60 14.54 1.07
N SER A 26 9.78 13.64 2.05
CA SER A 26 10.69 12.50 1.97
C SER A 26 10.07 11.22 2.55
N PRO A 27 9.20 10.52 1.80
CA PRO A 27 8.49 9.32 2.27
C PRO A 27 9.43 8.17 2.66
N ASN A 28 10.67 8.18 2.20
CA ASN A 28 11.68 7.17 2.56
C ASN A 28 12.12 7.26 4.03
N LEU A 29 11.94 8.41 4.69
CA LEU A 29 12.23 8.60 6.11
C LEU A 29 11.16 7.95 7.00
N CYS A 30 9.96 7.75 6.45
CA CYS A 30 8.81 7.22 7.15
C CYS A 30 8.89 5.69 7.30
N ASN A 31 9.06 5.24 8.55
CA ASN A 31 8.92 3.83 8.93
C ASN A 31 7.49 3.54 9.43
N TYR A 32 6.53 3.64 8.51
CA TYR A 32 5.10 3.51 8.78
C TYR A 32 4.72 2.16 9.40
N LYS A 33 3.89 2.18 10.44
CA LYS A 33 3.36 0.98 11.11
C LYS A 33 1.84 1.06 11.22
N PRO A 34 1.08 0.29 10.42
CA PRO A 34 -0.39 0.38 10.41
C PRO A 34 -1.06 -0.37 11.57
N ASP A 35 -0.31 -1.02 12.48
CA ASP A 35 -0.89 -1.90 13.51
C ASP A 35 -1.89 -1.20 14.44
N GLY A 36 -1.77 0.13 14.59
CA GLY A 36 -2.73 0.96 15.33
C GLY A 36 -4.13 1.02 14.69
N LEU A 37 -4.24 0.69 13.40
CA LEU A 37 -5.52 0.65 12.69
C LEU A 37 -6.29 -0.65 12.93
N LEU A 38 -5.77 -1.65 13.65
CA LEU A 38 -6.49 -2.90 13.86
C LEU A 38 -7.79 -2.68 14.66
N CYS A 39 -8.91 -3.18 14.13
CA CYS A 39 -10.19 -3.13 14.84
C CYS A 39 -10.13 -3.90 16.16
N THR A 40 -10.71 -3.31 17.21
CA THR A 40 -10.94 -3.98 18.50
C THR A 40 -12.27 -4.74 18.49
N ALA A 41 -12.52 -5.58 19.49
CA ALA A 41 -13.76 -6.37 19.58
C ALA A 41 -15.04 -5.51 19.61
N THR A 42 -14.94 -4.25 20.04
CA THR A 42 -16.07 -3.33 20.17
C THR A 42 -16.11 -2.24 19.11
N GLN A 43 -15.12 -2.19 18.20
CA GLN A 43 -15.01 -1.17 17.16
C GLN A 43 -14.98 -1.82 15.78
N SER A 44 -15.93 -1.47 14.94
CA SER A 44 -16.03 -1.98 13.55
C SER A 44 -15.94 -0.88 12.49
N THR A 45 -15.85 0.38 12.91
CA THR A 45 -15.77 1.56 12.03
C THR A 45 -14.51 2.35 12.35
N GLY A 46 -13.91 2.96 11.32
CA GLY A 46 -12.67 3.73 11.49
C GLY A 46 -11.40 2.89 11.67
N CYS A 47 -11.46 1.58 11.44
CA CYS A 47 -10.37 0.64 11.65
C CYS A 47 -10.36 -0.44 10.56
N LEU A 48 -9.27 -1.20 10.49
CA LEU A 48 -9.02 -2.30 9.57
C LEU A 48 -9.26 -3.64 10.25
N MET A 49 -10.00 -4.52 9.58
CA MET A 49 -10.02 -5.94 9.93
C MET A 49 -8.63 -6.53 9.74
N SER A 50 -8.31 -7.61 10.45
CA SER A 50 -6.99 -8.27 10.34
C SER A 50 -6.58 -8.56 8.90
N THR A 51 -7.49 -9.04 8.04
CA THR A 51 -7.18 -9.29 6.62
C THR A 51 -6.87 -8.02 5.82
N GLN A 52 -7.54 -6.91 6.13
CA GLN A 52 -7.28 -5.61 5.50
C GLN A 52 -5.95 -5.03 5.97
N LEU A 53 -5.63 -5.19 7.26
CA LEU A 53 -4.35 -4.77 7.83
C LEU A 53 -3.18 -5.53 7.19
N GLU A 54 -3.30 -6.85 7.05
CA GLU A 54 -2.27 -7.66 6.39
C GLU A 54 -2.13 -7.30 4.90
N THR A 55 -3.23 -6.98 4.24
CA THR A 55 -3.19 -6.45 2.85
C THR A 55 -2.42 -5.12 2.79
N LEU A 56 -2.69 -4.19 3.71
CA LEU A 56 -1.98 -2.92 3.78
C LEU A 56 -0.48 -3.09 4.06
N LYS A 57 -0.11 -4.00 4.96
CA LYS A 57 1.30 -4.35 5.23
C LYS A 57 1.98 -4.90 3.97
N SER A 58 1.29 -5.74 3.21
CA SER A 58 1.79 -6.28 1.94
C SER A 58 2.02 -5.18 0.89
N ILE A 59 1.07 -4.26 0.72
CA ILE A 59 1.20 -3.10 -0.19
C ILE A 59 2.41 -2.23 0.18
N ASN A 60 2.66 -2.05 1.47
CA ASN A 60 3.74 -1.24 2.00
C ASN A 60 5.08 -2.00 2.13
N SER A 61 5.17 -3.20 1.57
CA SER A 61 6.36 -4.04 1.56
C SER A 61 6.89 -4.23 0.13
N PRO A 62 8.20 -4.47 -0.06
CA PRO A 62 8.75 -4.78 -1.37
C PRO A 62 8.25 -6.15 -1.88
N VAL A 63 8.18 -6.29 -3.19
CA VAL A 63 7.97 -7.58 -3.85
C VAL A 63 9.33 -8.27 -3.99
N LEU A 64 9.43 -9.46 -3.42
CA LEU A 64 10.62 -10.31 -3.48
C LEU A 64 10.34 -11.55 -4.33
N ASP A 65 11.37 -12.08 -4.99
CA ASP A 65 11.29 -13.37 -5.67
C ASP A 65 11.39 -14.55 -4.67
N ALA A 66 11.27 -15.78 -5.19
CA ALA A 66 11.36 -16.99 -4.38
C ALA A 66 12.74 -17.20 -3.72
N ALA A 67 13.80 -16.56 -4.23
CA ALA A 67 15.14 -16.57 -3.64
C ALA A 67 15.36 -15.43 -2.63
N GLY A 68 14.37 -14.55 -2.44
CA GLY A 68 14.45 -13.38 -1.57
C GLY A 68 15.09 -12.15 -2.23
N SER A 69 15.33 -12.17 -3.54
CA SER A 69 15.88 -11.02 -4.26
C SER A 69 14.79 -9.99 -4.55
N LEU A 70 15.16 -8.70 -4.53
CA LEU A 70 14.24 -7.61 -4.82
C LEU A 70 13.76 -7.66 -6.28
N VAL A 71 12.44 -7.73 -6.47
CA VAL A 71 11.78 -7.64 -7.79
C VAL A 71 11.26 -6.23 -8.02
N TYR A 72 10.56 -5.68 -7.03
CA TYR A 72 9.99 -4.33 -7.12
C TYR A 72 9.93 -3.67 -5.72
N PRO A 73 10.24 -2.37 -5.59
CA PRO A 73 10.14 -1.68 -4.31
C PRO A 73 8.70 -1.60 -3.80
N LYS A 74 8.54 -1.28 -2.50
CA LYS A 74 7.23 -0.99 -1.91
C LYS A 74 6.55 0.19 -2.60
N MET A 75 5.23 0.26 -2.52
CA MET A 75 4.50 1.45 -2.92
C MET A 75 4.93 2.65 -2.07
N GLN A 76 5.05 3.82 -2.69
CA GLN A 76 5.34 5.07 -1.99
C GLN A 76 4.15 5.46 -1.09
N LEU A 77 4.43 5.78 0.17
CA LEU A 77 3.44 6.34 1.09
C LEU A 77 3.00 7.73 0.65
N GLY A 78 1.72 8.07 0.85
CA GLY A 78 1.12 9.32 0.38
C GLY A 78 0.45 9.19 -0.99
N SER A 79 0.61 8.04 -1.66
CA SER A 79 0.02 7.77 -2.98
C SER A 79 -1.41 7.23 -2.90
N GLU A 80 -2.02 7.17 -1.71
CA GLU A 80 -3.27 6.44 -1.44
C GLU A 80 -4.47 6.99 -2.23
N PHE A 81 -4.40 8.26 -2.61
CA PHE A 81 -5.42 8.96 -3.41
C PHE A 81 -5.08 9.06 -4.89
N THR A 82 -3.95 8.51 -5.32
CA THR A 82 -3.62 8.43 -6.74
C THR A 82 -4.41 7.31 -7.41
N GLY A 83 -4.54 7.37 -8.74
CA GLY A 83 -5.11 6.27 -9.52
C GLY A 83 -4.32 4.95 -9.42
N ALA A 84 -3.10 4.96 -8.85
CA ALA A 84 -2.28 3.76 -8.72
C ALA A 84 -2.92 2.72 -7.80
N VAL A 85 -3.47 3.15 -6.65
CA VAL A 85 -4.11 2.23 -5.72
C VAL A 85 -5.30 1.52 -6.35
N ASP A 86 -6.12 2.27 -7.08
CA ASP A 86 -7.25 1.68 -7.82
C ASP A 86 -6.76 0.78 -8.96
N THR A 87 -5.74 1.19 -9.71
CA THR A 87 -5.19 0.41 -10.83
C THR A 87 -4.59 -0.93 -10.40
N TYR A 88 -3.88 -0.96 -9.27
CA TYR A 88 -3.14 -2.14 -8.83
C TYR A 88 -3.89 -3.02 -7.83
N PHE A 89 -4.73 -2.42 -6.97
CA PHE A 89 -5.33 -3.11 -5.83
C PHE A 89 -6.85 -3.14 -5.85
N SER A 90 -7.50 -2.57 -6.88
CA SER A 90 -8.91 -2.86 -7.14
C SER A 90 -9.06 -4.26 -7.76
N ARG A 91 -10.30 -4.76 -7.79
CA ARG A 91 -10.62 -6.06 -8.42
C ARG A 91 -10.67 -6.00 -9.96
N GLY A 92 -10.13 -4.94 -10.57
CA GLY A 92 -10.07 -4.76 -12.01
C GLY A 92 -9.06 -5.69 -12.69
N VAL A 93 -9.14 -5.78 -14.02
CA VAL A 93 -8.13 -6.50 -14.82
C VAL A 93 -6.84 -5.70 -14.78
N SER A 94 -5.79 -6.28 -14.19
CA SER A 94 -4.48 -5.64 -14.13
C SER A 94 -3.91 -5.47 -15.53
N PRO A 95 -3.37 -4.29 -15.90
CA PRO A 95 -2.68 -4.09 -17.17
C PRO A 95 -1.51 -5.07 -17.40
N VAL A 96 -1.01 -5.69 -16.34
CA VAL A 96 0.10 -6.65 -16.39
C VAL A 96 -0.37 -8.04 -16.84
N SER A 97 -1.67 -8.34 -16.85
CA SER A 97 -2.17 -9.67 -17.23
C SER A 97 -1.76 -10.07 -18.66
N ASP A 98 -1.80 -9.11 -19.59
CA ASP A 98 -1.51 -9.37 -21.00
C ASP A 98 -0.02 -9.62 -21.24
N TRP A 99 0.85 -8.99 -20.44
CA TRP A 99 2.28 -9.29 -20.45
C TRP A 99 2.53 -10.75 -20.08
N TYR A 100 1.90 -11.23 -19.00
CA TYR A 100 2.04 -12.64 -18.60
C TYR A 100 1.46 -13.60 -19.64
N ARG A 101 0.25 -13.32 -20.13
CA ARG A 101 -0.42 -14.16 -21.14
C ARG A 101 0.39 -14.26 -22.43
N TYR A 102 0.65 -13.13 -23.08
CA TYR A 102 1.14 -13.14 -24.46
C TYR A 102 2.67 -13.13 -24.58
N ALA A 103 3.40 -12.58 -23.60
CA ALA A 103 4.85 -12.49 -23.68
C ALA A 103 5.58 -13.55 -22.84
N ILE A 104 5.08 -13.88 -21.65
CA ILE A 104 5.77 -14.82 -20.74
C ILE A 104 5.32 -16.26 -20.97
N PHE A 105 4.00 -16.52 -20.96
CA PHE A 105 3.47 -17.87 -21.08
C PHE A 105 3.08 -18.25 -22.50
N ASN A 106 2.90 -17.26 -23.39
CA ASN A 106 2.33 -17.45 -24.73
C ASN A 106 1.02 -18.26 -24.69
N ASP A 107 0.17 -17.97 -23.71
CA ASP A 107 -1.15 -18.55 -23.50
C ASP A 107 -2.16 -17.42 -23.24
N SER A 108 -3.24 -17.40 -24.02
CA SER A 108 -4.28 -16.37 -23.92
C SER A 108 -5.25 -16.56 -22.76
N ASN A 109 -5.22 -17.71 -22.06
CA ASN A 109 -6.15 -18.04 -20.97
C ASN A 109 -5.59 -17.61 -19.60
#